data_AF-A0AAE3WE80-F1
#
_entry.id   AF-A0AAE3WE80-F1
#
_cell.length_a   1.000
_cell.length_b   1.000
_cell.length_c   1.000
_cell.angle_alpha   90.00
_cell.angle_beta   90.00
_cell.angle_gamma   90.00
#
_symmetry.space_group_name_H-M   'P 1'
#
loop_
_entity.id
_entity.type
_entity.pdbx_description
1 polymer ?
#
loop_
_entity_poly.entity_id
_entity_poly.type
_entity_poly.pdbx_seq_one_letter_code
_entity_poly.pdbx_strand_id
1 'polypeptide(L)'
;MPSRRPHTPLLSTAFFALLAFAAAPAQTEDRKAALEEWGDSLCTWPSGVYAWTSKTRTDFVLPDEDGPFSGTGSFSITFTQGHPDILGTKTGSASISGHVRNQEDVVFTTIWNDPIGGPGEQLSIPLEPGATRTKSWSVTNPAEGGPCSFTHSWRLVFEREKRVYDIALKGKRALANLRTYPAFDPKTGAWLDVTHRFGFAFRYDFTVRVTLERRKKDWVFVNAVVTRADATASYEQDPEIYRVVSSRCTNCGKVRALAGTSLGGSTTGQSVQLSWPSALIPSATVSAVFAYQCAEGEGQATCERNRTETSSYFDQDTDFFNRARGHDIPLQDLPPPFSESSRTEIHSKTIIHDYRVRRVE
;
A
#
# COMPACT_ATOMS: atom_id res chain seq x y z
N MET A 1 28.58 -71.64 33.00
CA MET A 1 29.96 -71.19 32.72
C MET A 1 29.90 -70.09 31.65
N PRO A 2 30.83 -69.13 31.71
CA PRO A 2 30.56 -67.69 31.68
C PRO A 2 31.08 -67.04 30.40
N SER A 3 30.80 -65.79 30.04
CA SER A 3 31.54 -64.61 30.53
C SER A 3 31.00 -63.38 29.79
N ARG A 4 30.19 -62.55 30.44
CA ARG A 4 30.51 -61.17 30.84
C ARG A 4 31.64 -60.44 30.06
N ARG A 5 31.19 -59.36 29.39
CA ARG A 5 31.71 -57.97 29.40
C ARG A 5 32.97 -57.68 28.54
N PRO A 6 33.32 -56.40 28.31
CA PRO A 6 32.52 -55.30 27.77
C PRO A 6 33.35 -54.43 26.79
N HIS A 7 32.75 -53.67 25.86
CA HIS A 7 33.47 -52.50 25.29
C HIS A 7 32.53 -51.32 25.02
N THR A 8 32.63 -50.35 25.95
CA THR A 8 32.73 -48.89 25.74
C THR A 8 31.76 -48.20 24.78
N PRO A 9 30.87 -47.32 25.28
CA PRO A 9 30.22 -46.32 24.45
C PRO A 9 31.20 -45.16 24.18
N LEU A 10 31.43 -44.87 22.89
CA LEU A 10 32.06 -43.64 22.43
C LEU A 10 31.06 -42.49 22.65
N LEU A 11 31.35 -41.62 23.64
CA LEU A 11 30.76 -40.30 23.75
C LEU A 11 31.16 -39.50 22.51
N SER A 12 30.21 -39.29 21.60
CA SER A 12 30.30 -38.28 20.56
C SER A 12 29.79 -36.96 21.14
N THR A 13 30.71 -36.14 21.61
CA THR A 13 30.48 -34.75 22.00
C THR A 13 30.23 -33.92 20.74
N ALA A 14 28.96 -33.82 20.34
CA ALA A 14 28.53 -32.83 19.35
C ALA A 14 28.49 -31.45 20.03
N PHE A 15 29.53 -30.65 19.77
CA PHE A 15 29.61 -29.24 20.12
C PHE A 15 28.51 -28.48 19.34
N PHE A 16 27.36 -28.21 19.99
CA PHE A 16 26.38 -27.26 19.49
C PHE A 16 26.97 -25.86 19.63
N ALA A 17 27.57 -25.36 18.54
CA ALA A 17 27.83 -23.93 18.40
C ALA A 17 26.47 -23.23 18.20
N LEU A 18 25.86 -22.75 19.29
CA LEU A 18 24.82 -21.74 19.23
C LEU A 18 25.44 -20.48 18.62
N LEU A 19 25.26 -20.29 17.32
CA LEU A 19 25.37 -18.99 16.68
C LEU A 19 24.21 -18.14 17.19
N ALA A 20 24.44 -17.47 18.32
CA ALA A 20 23.65 -16.31 18.71
C ALA A 20 23.93 -15.21 17.67
N PHE A 21 23.14 -15.20 16.59
CA PHE A 21 22.97 -13.99 15.81
C PHE A 21 22.27 -12.99 16.74
N ALA A 22 23.06 -12.18 17.44
CA ALA A 22 22.57 -10.91 17.95
C ALA A 22 22.16 -10.10 16.72
N ALA A 23 20.86 -10.11 16.42
CA ALA A 23 20.28 -9.13 15.51
C ALA A 23 20.72 -7.75 16.02
N ALA A 24 21.53 -7.05 15.24
CA ALA A 24 21.82 -5.66 15.51
C ALA A 24 20.45 -4.94 15.66
N PRO A 25 20.23 -4.11 16.69
CA PRO A 25 18.97 -3.39 16.85
C PRO A 25 18.89 -2.29 15.79
N ALA A 26 18.57 -2.67 14.56
CA ALA A 26 18.25 -1.77 13.49
C ALA A 26 16.75 -1.47 13.59
N GLN A 27 16.34 -0.47 14.39
CA GLN A 27 15.03 0.21 14.25
C GLN A 27 14.70 1.33 15.28
N THR A 28 15.67 1.96 15.95
CA THR A 28 15.35 3.02 16.94
C THR A 28 15.01 4.38 16.34
N GLU A 29 15.37 4.66 15.09
CA GLU A 29 15.13 5.98 14.49
C GLU A 29 13.66 6.22 14.09
N ASP A 30 12.97 5.21 13.56
CA ASP A 30 11.58 5.32 13.07
C ASP A 30 10.54 5.52 14.19
N ARG A 31 10.98 5.51 15.45
CA ARG A 31 10.09 5.44 16.63
C ARG A 31 10.35 6.55 17.65
N LYS A 32 11.12 7.56 17.24
CA LYS A 32 11.30 8.80 18.00
C LYS A 32 9.96 9.53 18.08
N ALA A 33 9.57 9.87 19.30
CA ALA A 33 8.38 10.65 19.60
C ALA A 33 8.74 11.82 20.53
N ALA A 34 7.88 12.83 20.52
CA ALA A 34 7.94 13.94 21.45
C ALA A 34 6.56 14.20 22.04
N LEU A 35 6.53 14.61 23.30
CA LEU A 35 5.35 15.21 23.91
C LEU A 35 5.62 16.71 24.05
N GLU A 36 4.83 17.49 23.33
CA GLU A 36 4.81 18.94 23.45
C GLU A 36 3.66 19.33 24.38
N GLU A 37 3.96 20.13 25.39
CA GLU A 37 2.99 20.67 26.34
C GLU A 37 3.02 22.19 26.29
N TRP A 38 1.83 22.79 26.31
CA TRP A 38 1.63 24.22 26.49
C TRP A 38 0.69 24.43 27.66
N GLY A 39 1.05 25.32 28.58
CA GLY A 39 0.23 25.62 29.73
C GLY A 39 0.07 27.12 29.92
N ASP A 40 -1.17 27.58 30.07
CA ASP A 40 -1.50 28.94 30.45
C ASP A 40 -2.08 28.93 31.86
N SER A 41 -1.64 29.87 32.68
CA SER A 41 -2.12 29.99 34.06
C SER A 41 -2.31 31.45 34.42
N LEU A 42 -3.35 31.71 35.21
CA LEU A 42 -3.73 33.03 35.66
C LEU A 42 -4.13 32.95 37.14
N CYS A 43 -3.41 33.65 38.00
CA CYS A 43 -3.71 33.75 39.43
C CYS A 43 -3.93 35.19 39.84
N THR A 44 -4.96 35.43 40.63
CA THR A 44 -5.20 36.73 41.25
C THR A 44 -4.61 36.72 42.66
N TRP A 45 -3.74 37.67 42.98
CA TRP A 45 -3.16 37.83 44.32
C TRP A 45 -3.46 39.24 44.84
N PRO A 46 -3.36 39.49 46.15
CA PRO A 46 -3.53 40.85 46.70
C PRO A 46 -2.60 41.89 46.07
N SER A 47 -1.41 41.46 45.62
CA SER A 47 -0.40 42.28 44.94
C SER A 47 -0.67 42.53 43.46
N GLY A 48 -1.61 41.80 42.82
CA GLY A 48 -1.91 41.95 41.40
C GLY A 48 -2.29 40.64 40.72
N VAL A 49 -2.42 40.69 39.40
CA VAL A 49 -2.68 39.52 38.55
C VAL A 49 -1.35 38.94 38.07
N TYR A 50 -1.19 37.64 38.23
CA TYR A 50 -0.01 36.89 37.80
C TYR A 50 -0.43 35.96 36.68
N ALA A 51 0.15 36.16 35.51
CA ALA A 51 -0.04 35.27 34.38
C ALA A 51 1.28 34.55 34.11
N TRP A 52 1.22 33.27 33.78
CA TRP A 52 2.37 32.60 33.18
C TRP A 52 1.95 31.66 32.07
N THR A 53 2.83 31.58 31.08
CA THR A 53 2.74 30.63 29.98
C THR A 53 3.93 29.70 30.06
N SER A 54 3.71 28.44 29.74
CA SER A 54 4.72 27.39 29.78
C SER A 54 4.71 26.63 28.47
N LYS A 55 5.92 26.24 28.04
CA LYS A 55 6.11 25.32 26.93
C LYS A 55 7.12 24.27 27.35
N THR A 56 6.73 23.02 27.24
CA THR A 56 7.59 21.87 27.55
C THR A 56 7.68 20.98 26.33
N ARG A 57 8.86 20.43 26.07
CA ARG A 57 9.06 19.37 25.09
C ARG A 57 9.89 18.28 25.73
N THR A 58 9.40 17.05 25.66
CA THR A 58 10.11 15.85 26.11
C THR A 58 10.19 14.86 24.97
N ASP A 59 11.38 14.40 24.65
CA ASP A 59 11.60 13.40 23.60
C ASP A 59 11.75 12.01 24.24
N PHE A 60 11.20 10.99 23.57
CA PHE A 60 11.23 9.59 24.01
C PHE A 60 11.14 8.63 22.82
N VAL A 61 11.31 7.34 23.09
CA VAL A 61 11.15 6.28 22.10
C VAL A 61 9.91 5.46 22.46
N LEU A 62 9.02 5.27 21.49
CA LEU A 62 7.83 4.43 21.68
C LEU A 62 8.26 2.93 21.75
N PRO A 63 7.72 2.11 22.67
CA PRO A 63 7.97 0.67 22.75
C PRO A 63 7.19 -0.11 21.67
N ASP A 64 7.73 -1.22 21.15
CA ASP A 64 7.15 -1.97 20.00
C ASP A 64 5.76 -2.53 20.31
N GLU A 65 5.55 -2.82 21.58
CA GLU A 65 4.33 -3.35 22.14
C GLU A 65 3.91 -2.50 23.34
N ASP A 66 2.82 -2.90 23.98
CA ASP A 66 2.46 -2.33 25.27
C ASP A 66 3.64 -2.44 26.22
N GLY A 67 4.07 -1.30 26.77
CA GLY A 67 5.39 -1.21 27.34
C GLY A 67 5.67 0.15 27.97
N PRO A 68 6.56 0.19 28.97
CA PRO A 68 6.96 1.43 29.59
C PRO A 68 7.81 2.25 28.62
N PHE A 69 7.78 3.57 28.79
CA PHE A 69 8.74 4.48 28.18
C PHE A 69 9.16 5.55 29.18
N SER A 70 10.30 6.17 28.92
CA SER A 70 10.75 7.36 29.62
C SER A 70 11.42 8.31 28.64
N GLY A 71 11.37 9.58 28.96
CA GLY A 71 11.91 10.64 28.14
C GLY A 71 12.41 11.81 28.98
N THR A 72 13.23 12.63 28.34
CA THR A 72 13.76 13.84 28.95
C THR A 72 13.65 14.98 27.96
N GLY A 73 13.69 16.20 28.47
CA GLY A 73 13.71 17.39 27.64
C GLY A 73 13.76 18.64 28.48
N SER A 74 13.18 19.72 27.96
CA SER A 74 13.28 21.04 28.53
C SER A 74 11.93 21.72 28.63
N PHE A 75 11.78 22.59 29.61
CA PHE A 75 10.66 23.52 29.71
C PHE A 75 11.14 24.96 29.69
N SER A 76 10.24 25.85 29.30
CA SER A 76 10.37 27.30 29.40
C SER A 76 9.08 27.88 29.95
N ILE A 77 9.18 28.69 31.00
CA ILE A 77 8.06 29.41 31.62
C ILE A 77 8.33 30.90 31.45
N THR A 78 7.34 31.63 30.94
CA THR A 78 7.33 33.09 30.92
C THR A 78 6.27 33.55 31.90
N PHE A 79 6.64 34.40 32.86
CA PHE A 79 5.70 34.95 33.82
C PHE A 79 5.66 36.47 33.73
N THR A 80 4.46 37.00 33.95
CA THR A 80 4.16 38.43 34.01
C THR A 80 3.50 38.69 35.35
N GLN A 81 4.12 39.51 36.18
CA GLN A 81 3.58 39.95 37.47
C GLN A 81 2.93 41.32 37.31
N GLY A 82 1.69 41.50 37.77
CA GLY A 82 1.01 42.79 37.74
C GLY A 82 1.73 43.85 38.59
N HIS A 83 2.15 44.92 37.92
CA HIS A 83 2.71 46.20 38.36
C HIS A 83 3.72 46.25 39.55
N PRO A 84 4.97 46.68 39.30
CA PRO A 84 5.54 46.92 37.97
C PRO A 84 5.59 45.59 37.21
N ASP A 85 5.27 45.63 35.91
CA ASP A 85 5.24 44.45 35.04
C ASP A 85 6.63 43.83 34.94
N ILE A 86 6.95 42.93 35.86
CA ILE A 86 8.19 42.18 35.85
C ILE A 86 7.93 40.99 34.94
N LEU A 87 8.58 41.03 33.76
CA LEU A 87 8.64 39.90 32.85
C LEU A 87 9.88 39.07 33.21
N GLY A 88 9.69 37.79 33.45
CA GLY A 88 10.79 36.86 33.65
C GLY A 88 10.61 35.59 32.82
N THR A 89 11.73 34.99 32.43
CA THR A 89 11.76 33.69 31.78
C THR A 89 12.58 32.74 32.63
N LYS A 90 12.03 31.55 32.87
CA LYS A 90 12.73 30.45 33.54
C LYS A 90 12.79 29.26 32.60
N THR A 91 13.95 28.62 32.52
CA THR A 91 14.13 27.38 31.76
C THR A 91 14.66 26.29 32.69
N GLY A 92 14.39 25.03 32.35
CA GLY A 92 14.86 23.90 33.12
C GLY A 92 14.63 22.57 32.42
N SER A 93 14.92 21.48 33.12
CA SER A 93 14.73 20.11 32.62
C SER A 93 13.34 19.58 32.94
N ALA A 94 12.73 18.89 31.99
CA ALA A 94 11.52 18.10 32.21
C ALA A 94 11.82 16.61 31.97
N SER A 95 11.08 15.75 32.66
CA SER A 95 11.09 14.32 32.40
C SER A 95 9.67 13.81 32.24
N ILE A 96 9.52 12.76 31.45
CA ILE A 96 8.27 12.06 31.25
C ILE A 96 8.49 10.58 31.50
N SER A 97 7.55 9.95 32.19
CA SER A 97 7.46 8.50 32.28
C SER A 97 6.03 8.07 31.99
N GLY A 98 5.89 6.90 31.38
CA GLY A 98 4.58 6.43 30.96
C GLY A 98 4.60 5.00 30.43
N HIS A 99 3.47 4.62 29.85
CA HIS A 99 3.23 3.32 29.26
C HIS A 99 2.37 3.47 27.99
N VAL A 100 2.66 2.68 26.97
CA VAL A 100 1.73 2.46 25.85
C VAL A 100 0.76 1.37 26.25
N ARG A 101 -0.55 1.63 26.14
CA ARG A 101 -1.61 0.70 26.55
C ARG A 101 -2.53 0.36 25.38
N ASN A 102 -2.82 -0.94 25.22
CA ASN A 102 -3.64 -1.51 24.15
C ASN A 102 -3.17 -1.11 22.74
N GLN A 103 -1.98 -0.53 22.62
CA GLN A 103 -1.46 0.16 21.44
C GLN A 103 -2.36 1.28 20.92
N GLU A 104 -3.26 1.79 21.75
CA GLU A 104 -4.21 2.85 21.40
C GLU A 104 -3.90 4.15 22.12
N ASP A 105 -3.29 4.08 23.31
CA ASP A 105 -3.07 5.22 24.18
C ASP A 105 -1.62 5.28 24.66
N VAL A 106 -1.11 6.51 24.76
CA VAL A 106 0.05 6.85 25.60
C VAL A 106 -0.48 7.36 26.92
N VAL A 107 -0.19 6.63 28.00
CA VAL A 107 -0.53 7.01 29.37
C VAL A 107 0.73 7.50 30.07
N PHE A 108 0.76 8.74 30.55
CA PHE A 108 1.99 9.35 31.04
C PHE A 108 1.80 10.28 32.23
N THR A 109 2.91 10.55 32.89
CA THR A 109 3.04 11.58 33.93
C THR A 109 4.23 12.46 33.57
N THR A 110 4.00 13.77 33.50
CA THR A 110 5.08 14.75 33.33
C THR A 110 5.58 15.19 34.71
N ILE A 111 6.91 15.18 34.90
CA ILE A 111 7.55 15.65 36.12
C ILE A 111 8.44 16.86 35.77
N TRP A 112 8.16 17.97 36.43
CA TRP A 112 8.91 19.22 36.33
C TRP A 112 9.89 19.26 37.50
N ASN A 113 11.18 19.36 37.23
CA ASN A 113 12.21 19.33 38.28
C ASN A 113 12.35 20.68 39.03
N ASP A 114 11.25 21.42 39.21
CA ASP A 114 11.22 22.80 39.71
C ASP A 114 9.96 23.03 40.58
N PRO A 115 9.99 23.87 41.64
CA PRO A 115 8.97 23.87 42.70
C PRO A 115 7.62 24.51 42.31
N ILE A 116 7.42 24.82 41.03
CA ILE A 116 6.18 25.40 40.48
C ILE A 116 5.25 24.31 39.90
N GLY A 117 5.70 23.04 39.86
CA GLY A 117 4.97 21.93 39.25
C GLY A 117 3.67 21.58 39.97
N GLY A 118 2.55 21.63 39.24
CA GLY A 118 1.28 21.04 39.66
C GLY A 118 1.37 19.51 39.83
N PRO A 119 0.32 18.86 40.37
CA PRO A 119 0.34 17.44 40.66
C PRO A 119 0.67 16.63 39.39
N GLY A 120 1.63 15.71 39.50
CA GLY A 120 2.02 14.74 38.47
C GLY A 120 0.91 13.73 38.19
N GLU A 121 -0.21 14.22 37.68
CA GLU A 121 -1.38 13.43 37.36
C GLU A 121 -1.12 12.60 36.10
N GLN A 122 -1.67 11.40 36.10
CA GLN A 122 -1.61 10.51 34.96
C GLN A 122 -2.60 10.96 33.89
N LEU A 123 -2.11 11.15 32.67
CA LEU A 123 -2.90 11.57 31.51
C LEU A 123 -2.87 10.49 30.42
N SER A 124 -3.90 10.45 29.57
CA SER A 124 -4.00 9.53 28.43
C SER A 124 -4.24 10.33 27.15
N ILE A 125 -3.44 10.06 26.12
CA ILE A 125 -3.57 10.63 24.77
C ILE A 125 -3.59 9.49 23.75
N PRO A 126 -4.47 9.51 22.74
CA PRO A 126 -4.44 8.51 21.68
C PRO A 126 -3.07 8.43 21.00
N LEU A 127 -2.62 7.22 20.68
CA LEU A 127 -1.38 6.93 19.93
C LEU A 127 -1.57 7.22 18.43
N GLU A 128 -1.96 8.46 18.14
CA GLU A 128 -2.12 9.01 16.80
C GLU A 128 -1.19 10.23 16.65
N PRO A 129 -0.44 10.35 15.54
CA PRO A 129 0.39 11.51 15.28
C PRO A 129 -0.41 12.82 15.38
N GLY A 130 0.05 13.73 16.21
CA GLY A 130 -0.61 15.02 16.44
C GLY A 130 -1.81 14.97 17.38
N ALA A 131 -2.14 13.84 17.99
CA ALA A 131 -3.21 13.75 18.98
C ALA A 131 -2.99 14.74 20.13
N THR A 132 -4.07 15.42 20.53
CA THR A 132 -4.04 16.44 21.57
C THR A 132 -4.97 16.12 22.73
N ARG A 133 -4.56 16.48 23.94
CA ARG A 133 -5.42 16.50 25.14
C ARG A 133 -5.30 17.84 25.82
N THR A 134 -6.43 18.42 26.20
CA THR A 134 -6.47 19.67 26.97
C THR A 134 -7.15 19.42 28.31
N LYS A 135 -6.61 20.00 29.38
CA LYS A 135 -7.19 19.99 30.72
C LYS A 135 -7.18 21.40 31.27
N SER A 136 -8.32 21.84 31.81
CA SER A 136 -8.44 23.10 32.53
C SER A 136 -8.94 22.83 33.95
N TRP A 137 -8.40 23.57 34.91
CA TRP A 137 -8.86 23.54 36.29
C TRP A 137 -8.71 24.90 36.96
N SER A 138 -9.36 25.07 38.10
CA SER A 138 -9.29 26.30 38.88
C SER A 138 -9.17 26.00 40.36
N VAL A 139 -8.45 26.86 41.09
CA VAL A 139 -8.33 26.83 42.54
C VAL A 139 -8.90 28.14 43.06
N THR A 140 -10.00 28.07 43.82
CA THR A 140 -10.75 29.26 44.24
C THR A 140 -10.20 29.94 45.49
N ASN A 141 -9.47 29.21 46.36
CA ASN A 141 -8.87 29.70 47.60
C ASN A 141 -7.49 29.06 47.84
N PRO A 142 -6.44 29.37 47.07
CA PRO A 142 -5.09 28.94 47.42
C PRO A 142 -4.69 29.56 48.77
N ALA A 143 -3.94 28.82 49.60
CA ALA A 143 -3.63 29.18 50.99
C ALA A 143 -2.96 30.57 51.16
N GLU A 144 -2.45 31.18 50.08
CA GLU A 144 -1.72 32.44 50.08
C GLU A 144 -2.29 33.50 49.11
N GLY A 145 -3.42 33.26 48.41
CA GLY A 145 -3.88 34.16 47.33
C GLY A 145 -5.35 34.06 46.93
N GLY A 146 -5.73 34.78 45.87
CA GLY A 146 -7.04 34.73 45.22
C GLY A 146 -7.13 33.65 44.14
N PRO A 147 -8.23 33.60 43.34
CA PRO A 147 -8.49 32.48 42.46
C PRO A 147 -7.43 32.31 41.36
N CYS A 148 -7.06 31.07 41.11
CA CYS A 148 -6.18 30.65 40.02
C CYS A 148 -6.96 29.82 39.00
N SER A 149 -6.68 30.02 37.71
CA SER A 149 -7.09 29.14 36.61
C SER A 149 -5.88 28.65 35.85
N PHE A 150 -5.97 27.41 35.37
CA PHE A 150 -4.89 26.72 34.68
C PHE A 150 -5.49 26.00 33.48
N THR A 151 -4.82 26.06 32.33
CA THR A 151 -5.17 25.30 31.12
C THR A 151 -3.90 24.74 30.53
N HIS A 152 -3.81 23.42 30.42
CA HIS A 152 -2.67 22.72 29.82
C HIS A 152 -3.15 21.89 28.63
N SER A 153 -2.38 21.92 27.55
CA SER A 153 -2.57 21.16 26.33
C SER A 153 -1.32 20.35 26.04
N TRP A 154 -1.49 19.06 25.80
CA TRP A 154 -0.43 18.13 25.42
C TRP A 154 -0.68 17.64 24.00
N ARG A 155 0.38 17.54 23.19
CA ARG A 155 0.36 17.01 21.83
C ARG A 155 1.44 15.97 21.65
N LEU A 156 1.04 14.82 21.13
CA LEU A 156 1.96 13.75 20.75
C LEU A 156 2.48 14.00 19.33
N VAL A 157 3.80 14.00 19.14
CA VAL A 157 4.46 14.29 17.87
C VAL A 157 5.39 13.14 17.49
N PHE A 158 5.09 12.44 16.40
CA PHE A 158 5.92 11.36 15.85
C PHE A 158 5.51 11.07 14.41
N GLU A 159 6.33 10.32 13.68
CA GLU A 159 5.97 9.76 12.37
C GLU A 159 5.64 8.28 12.50
N ARG A 160 4.70 7.80 11.68
CA ARG A 160 4.39 6.37 11.63
C ARG A 160 5.43 5.63 10.82
N GLU A 161 5.74 4.40 11.25
CA GLU A 161 6.47 3.45 10.42
C GLU A 161 5.70 3.25 9.11
N LYS A 162 6.37 3.51 7.98
CA LYS A 162 5.81 3.38 6.64
C LYS A 162 6.51 2.27 5.88
N ARG A 163 5.76 1.61 5.01
CA ARG A 163 6.31 0.72 3.99
C ARG A 163 5.72 1.07 2.64
N VAL A 164 6.58 1.11 1.63
CA VAL A 164 6.18 1.44 0.27
C VAL A 164 6.54 0.28 -0.64
N TYR A 165 5.56 -0.16 -1.43
CA TYR A 165 5.71 -1.25 -2.40
C TYR A 165 5.39 -0.77 -3.81
N ASP A 166 6.21 -1.17 -4.78
CA ASP A 166 5.83 -1.15 -6.19
C ASP A 166 5.25 -2.53 -6.54
N ILE A 167 4.02 -2.56 -7.02
CA ILE A 167 3.32 -3.77 -7.48
C ILE A 167 3.14 -3.66 -8.99
N ALA A 168 3.92 -4.43 -9.74
CA ALA A 168 3.74 -4.57 -11.18
C ALA A 168 2.73 -5.69 -11.47
N LEU A 169 1.78 -5.42 -12.37
CA LEU A 169 0.80 -6.38 -12.87
C LEU A 169 0.89 -6.44 -14.38
N LYS A 170 1.42 -7.55 -14.89
CA LYS A 170 1.41 -7.85 -16.32
C LYS A 170 0.26 -8.79 -16.63
N GLY A 171 -0.56 -8.40 -17.60
CA GLY A 171 -1.75 -9.12 -18.00
C GLY A 171 -1.71 -9.58 -19.45
N LYS A 172 -2.31 -10.74 -19.73
CA LYS A 172 -2.65 -11.13 -21.10
C LYS A 172 -4.01 -11.81 -21.12
N ARG A 173 -4.90 -11.39 -22.02
CA ARG A 173 -6.11 -12.13 -22.39
C ARG A 173 -6.11 -12.36 -23.89
N ALA A 174 -6.01 -13.61 -24.31
CA ALA A 174 -6.09 -13.99 -25.71
C ALA A 174 -7.32 -14.85 -25.95
N LEU A 175 -8.13 -14.48 -26.93
CA LEU A 175 -9.23 -15.28 -27.45
C LEU A 175 -8.97 -15.52 -28.92
N ALA A 176 -8.93 -16.78 -29.33
CA ALA A 176 -8.83 -17.16 -30.72
C ALA A 176 -9.97 -18.12 -31.10
N ASN A 177 -10.75 -17.73 -32.10
CA ASN A 177 -11.76 -18.55 -32.73
C ASN A 177 -11.11 -19.43 -33.80
N LEU A 178 -11.66 -20.61 -33.99
CA LEU A 178 -11.27 -21.56 -35.01
C LEU A 178 -12.41 -21.62 -36.02
N ARG A 179 -12.11 -21.37 -37.29
CA ARG A 179 -13.09 -21.49 -38.37
C ARG A 179 -12.44 -22.20 -39.53
N THR A 180 -13.06 -23.29 -39.96
CA THR A 180 -12.62 -24.01 -41.16
C THR A 180 -13.32 -23.42 -42.37
N TYR A 181 -12.55 -23.12 -43.40
CA TYR A 181 -13.07 -22.67 -44.68
C TYR A 181 -12.55 -23.57 -45.80
N PRO A 182 -13.40 -23.94 -46.78
CA PRO A 182 -12.90 -24.53 -48.01
C PRO A 182 -12.12 -23.47 -48.78
N ALA A 183 -10.86 -23.75 -49.10
CA ALA A 183 -9.98 -22.91 -49.91
C ALA A 183 -9.46 -23.71 -51.10
N PHE A 184 -9.36 -23.07 -52.26
CA PHE A 184 -8.78 -23.69 -53.44
C PHE A 184 -7.25 -23.53 -53.42
N ASP A 185 -6.51 -24.63 -53.52
CA ASP A 185 -5.06 -24.61 -53.69
C ASP A 185 -4.70 -24.57 -55.19
N PRO A 186 -4.21 -23.42 -55.70
CA PRO A 186 -3.89 -23.27 -57.12
C PRO A 186 -2.71 -24.13 -57.57
N LYS A 187 -1.89 -24.68 -56.65
CA LYS A 187 -0.75 -25.55 -57.00
C LYS A 187 -1.18 -27.00 -57.24
N THR A 188 -2.20 -27.46 -56.52
CA THR A 188 -2.67 -28.85 -56.58
C THR A 188 -4.01 -28.99 -57.31
N GLY A 189 -4.72 -27.88 -57.55
CA GLY A 189 -6.05 -27.88 -58.18
C GLY A 189 -7.15 -28.45 -57.28
N ALA A 190 -6.88 -28.62 -55.99
CA ALA A 190 -7.79 -29.24 -55.03
C ALA A 190 -8.44 -28.21 -54.10
N TRP A 191 -9.65 -28.52 -53.66
CA TRP A 191 -10.30 -27.83 -52.55
C TRP A 191 -9.80 -28.45 -51.22
N LEU A 192 -9.27 -27.61 -50.35
CA LEU A 192 -8.73 -28.00 -49.05
C LEU A 192 -9.53 -27.31 -47.93
N ASP A 193 -9.80 -28.04 -46.86
CA ASP A 193 -10.32 -27.45 -45.63
C ASP A 193 -9.18 -26.78 -44.86
N VAL A 194 -9.15 -25.45 -44.89
CA VAL A 194 -8.16 -24.65 -44.16
C VAL A 194 -8.75 -24.22 -42.83
N THR A 195 -8.22 -24.77 -41.74
CA THR A 195 -8.52 -24.29 -40.39
C THR A 195 -7.81 -22.96 -40.15
N HIS A 196 -8.59 -21.90 -40.04
CA HIS A 196 -8.13 -20.55 -39.73
C HIS A 196 -8.40 -20.22 -38.26
N ARG A 197 -7.32 -20.01 -37.50
CA ARG A 197 -7.38 -19.54 -36.12
C ARG A 197 -7.24 -18.02 -36.12
N PHE A 198 -8.17 -17.29 -35.51
CA PHE A 198 -8.10 -15.82 -35.46
C PHE A 198 -8.75 -15.23 -34.22
N GLY A 199 -8.27 -14.08 -33.78
CA GLY A 199 -8.91 -13.33 -32.70
C GLY A 199 -8.02 -12.24 -32.13
N PHE A 200 -8.22 -11.90 -30.87
CA PHE A 200 -7.55 -10.77 -30.24
C PHE A 200 -6.75 -11.20 -29.01
N ALA A 201 -5.57 -10.60 -28.86
CA ALA A 201 -4.79 -10.62 -27.64
C ALA A 201 -4.72 -9.21 -27.04
N PHE A 202 -5.31 -9.05 -25.87
CA PHE A 202 -5.15 -7.87 -25.01
C PHE A 202 -3.96 -8.09 -24.09
N ARG A 203 -3.03 -7.14 -24.07
CA ARG A 203 -1.85 -7.15 -23.19
C ARG A 203 -1.87 -5.91 -22.31
N TYR A 204 -1.54 -6.10 -21.04
CA TYR A 204 -1.57 -5.07 -20.00
C TYR A 204 -0.24 -4.98 -19.28
N ASP A 205 0.14 -3.76 -18.93
CA ASP A 205 1.34 -3.48 -18.14
C ASP A 205 1.05 -2.35 -17.15
N PHE A 206 0.81 -2.74 -15.90
CA PHE A 206 0.51 -1.82 -14.82
C PHE A 206 1.61 -1.83 -13.77
N THR A 207 1.80 -0.68 -13.13
CA THR A 207 2.57 -0.58 -11.89
C THR A 207 1.83 0.35 -10.95
N VAL A 208 1.65 -0.10 -9.71
CA VAL A 208 0.98 0.65 -8.65
C VAL A 208 1.92 0.77 -7.48
N ARG A 209 2.10 1.99 -6.97
CA ARG A 209 2.81 2.25 -5.73
C ARG A 209 1.83 2.26 -4.58
N VAL A 210 2.03 1.37 -3.61
CA VAL A 210 1.18 1.21 -2.42
C VAL A 210 1.94 1.68 -1.19
N THR A 211 1.30 2.52 -0.39
CA THR A 211 1.83 2.96 0.92
C THR A 211 1.02 2.33 2.04
N LEU A 212 1.72 1.70 2.98
CA LEU A 212 1.16 1.15 4.21
C LEU A 212 1.74 1.89 5.40
N GLU A 213 0.95 2.04 6.46
CA GLU A 213 1.37 2.59 7.75
C GLU A 213 1.10 1.59 8.86
N ARG A 214 1.99 1.54 9.85
CA ARG A 214 1.77 0.68 11.01
C ARG A 214 0.83 1.34 12.02
N ARG A 215 -0.25 0.64 12.38
CA ARG A 215 -1.24 1.04 13.38
C ARG A 215 -1.59 -0.17 14.25
N LYS A 216 -1.45 -0.07 15.58
CA LYS A 216 -1.79 -1.16 16.52
C LYS A 216 -1.20 -2.52 16.11
N LYS A 217 0.12 -2.57 15.83
CA LYS A 217 0.88 -3.69 15.24
C LYS A 217 0.56 -4.06 13.78
N ASP A 218 -0.60 -3.68 13.25
CA ASP A 218 -1.05 -4.04 11.91
C ASP A 218 -0.58 -3.05 10.83
N TRP A 219 -0.36 -3.57 9.63
CA TRP A 219 -0.16 -2.73 8.45
C TRP A 219 -1.50 -2.31 7.89
N VAL A 220 -1.73 -1.01 7.80
CA VAL A 220 -2.97 -0.42 7.30
C VAL A 220 -2.71 0.25 5.97
N PHE A 221 -3.56 -0.03 4.99
CA PHE A 221 -3.55 0.65 3.69
C PHE A 221 -3.78 2.16 3.86
N VAL A 222 -2.89 2.97 3.30
CA VAL A 222 -3.02 4.43 3.30
C VAL A 222 -3.45 4.93 1.94
N ASN A 223 -2.68 4.59 0.90
CA ASN A 223 -2.99 4.96 -0.47
C ASN A 223 -2.35 4.00 -1.48
N ALA A 224 -2.82 4.10 -2.71
CA ALA A 224 -2.18 3.52 -3.87
C ALA A 224 -2.23 4.50 -5.04
N VAL A 225 -1.15 4.61 -5.80
CA VAL A 225 -1.06 5.46 -6.99
C VAL A 225 -0.57 4.64 -8.17
N VAL A 226 -1.28 4.70 -9.28
CA VAL A 226 -0.85 4.05 -10.53
C VAL A 226 0.33 4.83 -11.11
N THR A 227 1.51 4.23 -11.13
CA THR A 227 2.72 4.86 -11.69
C THR A 227 2.91 4.54 -13.17
N ARG A 228 2.36 3.40 -13.62
CA ARG A 228 2.34 2.99 -15.03
C ARG A 228 1.03 2.28 -15.35
N ALA A 229 0.46 2.58 -16.51
CA ALA A 229 -0.67 1.87 -17.05
C ALA A 229 -0.57 1.82 -18.57
N ASP A 230 -0.62 0.62 -19.14
CA ASP A 230 -0.71 0.43 -20.57
C ASP A 230 -1.64 -0.73 -20.92
N ALA A 231 -2.31 -0.59 -22.06
CA ALA A 231 -3.16 -1.61 -22.65
C ALA A 231 -3.04 -1.56 -24.16
N THR A 232 -2.71 -2.70 -24.74
CA THR A 232 -2.63 -2.89 -26.19
C THR A 232 -3.50 -4.06 -26.60
N ALA A 233 -4.05 -3.98 -27.82
CA ALA A 233 -4.78 -5.07 -28.43
C ALA A 233 -4.14 -5.40 -29.77
N SER A 234 -3.85 -6.68 -30.00
CA SER A 234 -3.34 -7.17 -31.29
C SER A 234 -4.30 -8.21 -31.85
N TYR A 235 -4.59 -8.11 -33.13
CA TYR A 235 -5.28 -9.16 -33.87
C TYR A 235 -4.26 -10.23 -34.28
N GLU A 236 -4.54 -11.47 -33.96
CA GLU A 236 -3.71 -12.64 -34.25
C GLU A 236 -4.50 -13.54 -35.20
N GLN A 237 -3.87 -14.02 -36.27
CA GLN A 237 -4.45 -14.98 -37.21
C GLN A 237 -3.39 -15.98 -37.69
N ASP A 238 -3.81 -17.22 -37.91
CA ASP A 238 -2.95 -18.33 -38.35
C ASP A 238 -3.77 -19.39 -39.11
N PRO A 239 -3.49 -19.65 -40.41
CA PRO A 239 -2.57 -18.88 -41.25
C PRO A 239 -3.08 -17.44 -41.50
N GLU A 240 -2.21 -16.53 -41.94
CA GLU A 240 -2.62 -15.16 -42.27
C GLU A 240 -3.43 -15.13 -43.59
N ILE A 241 -4.76 -15.15 -43.50
CA ILE A 241 -5.65 -15.15 -44.68
C ILE A 241 -6.33 -13.82 -44.95
N TYR A 242 -6.29 -12.91 -44.00
CA TYR A 242 -6.79 -11.56 -44.13
C TYR A 242 -5.66 -10.54 -44.03
N ARG A 243 -5.67 -9.56 -44.93
CA ARG A 243 -4.82 -8.38 -44.81
C ARG A 243 -5.57 -7.35 -43.97
N VAL A 244 -5.01 -7.02 -42.80
CA VAL A 244 -5.54 -5.98 -41.93
C VAL A 244 -5.41 -4.62 -42.62
N VAL A 245 -6.54 -3.94 -42.78
CA VAL A 245 -6.63 -2.59 -43.36
C VAL A 245 -6.57 -1.54 -42.27
N SER A 246 -7.26 -1.78 -41.15
CA SER A 246 -7.21 -0.90 -39.98
C SER A 246 -7.46 -1.67 -38.69
N SER A 247 -6.93 -1.15 -37.59
CA SER A 247 -7.20 -1.63 -36.25
C SER A 247 -7.45 -0.45 -35.33
N ARG A 248 -8.36 -0.65 -34.37
CA ARG A 248 -8.67 0.35 -33.35
C ARG A 248 -8.90 -0.34 -32.02
N CYS A 249 -8.26 0.15 -30.96
CA CYS A 249 -8.64 -0.18 -29.60
C CYS A 249 -9.39 0.98 -28.94
N THR A 250 -10.66 0.76 -28.63
CA THR A 250 -11.47 1.65 -27.80
C THR A 250 -11.15 1.40 -26.33
N ASN A 251 -11.17 2.47 -25.52
CA ASN A 251 -10.82 2.48 -24.09
C ASN A 251 -9.36 2.13 -23.73
N CYS A 252 -8.51 1.61 -24.63
CA CYS A 252 -7.07 1.47 -24.35
C CYS A 252 -6.41 2.80 -23.95
N GLY A 253 -6.82 3.92 -24.56
CA GLY A 253 -6.36 5.25 -24.15
C GLY A 253 -6.82 5.67 -22.74
N LYS A 254 -8.02 5.26 -22.33
CA LYS A 254 -8.52 5.50 -20.96
C LYS A 254 -7.78 4.66 -19.92
N VAL A 255 -7.36 3.45 -20.28
CA VAL A 255 -6.48 2.65 -19.43
C VAL A 255 -5.15 3.34 -19.23
N ARG A 256 -4.51 3.82 -20.30
CA ARG A 256 -3.25 4.58 -20.20
C ARG A 256 -3.40 5.85 -19.34
N ALA A 257 -4.55 6.50 -19.39
CA ALA A 257 -4.86 7.67 -18.57
C ALA A 257 -5.03 7.35 -17.07
N LEU A 258 -4.99 6.08 -16.65
CA LEU A 258 -4.94 5.74 -15.23
C LEU A 258 -3.59 6.09 -14.60
N ALA A 259 -2.51 6.24 -15.38
CA ALA A 259 -1.22 6.66 -14.83
C ALA A 259 -1.37 8.03 -14.14
N GLY A 260 -0.88 8.12 -12.90
CA GLY A 260 -1.03 9.28 -12.01
C GLY A 260 -2.31 9.29 -11.16
N THR A 261 -3.24 8.36 -11.37
CA THR A 261 -4.48 8.29 -10.58
C THR A 261 -4.32 7.47 -9.30
N SER A 262 -5.11 7.81 -8.28
CA SER A 262 -5.18 7.06 -7.03
C SER A 262 -6.12 5.85 -7.14
N LEU A 263 -5.74 4.74 -6.52
CA LEU A 263 -6.59 3.58 -6.31
C LEU A 263 -6.91 3.44 -4.82
N GLY A 264 -8.12 2.94 -4.54
CA GLY A 264 -8.46 2.44 -3.22
C GLY A 264 -7.86 1.05 -2.98
N GLY A 265 -7.87 0.62 -1.73
CA GLY A 265 -7.43 -0.71 -1.35
C GLY A 265 -7.61 -0.99 0.13
N SER A 266 -7.27 -2.21 0.52
CA SER A 266 -7.29 -2.67 1.90
C SER A 266 -6.15 -3.64 2.13
N THR A 267 -5.71 -3.75 3.38
CA THR A 267 -4.77 -4.78 3.82
C THR A 267 -5.53 -5.93 4.47
N THR A 268 -5.11 -7.15 4.14
CA THR A 268 -5.69 -8.39 4.68
C THR A 268 -4.53 -9.25 5.17
N GLY A 269 -4.17 -9.12 6.45
CA GLY A 269 -2.99 -9.76 7.01
C GLY A 269 -1.70 -9.30 6.31
N GLN A 270 -1.06 -10.20 5.56
CA GLN A 270 0.18 -9.91 4.81
C GLN A 270 -0.05 -9.63 3.32
N SER A 271 -1.30 -9.39 2.92
CA SER A 271 -1.68 -9.12 1.54
C SER A 271 -2.34 -7.75 1.39
N VAL A 272 -2.35 -7.23 0.17
CA VAL A 272 -3.11 -6.05 -0.21
C VAL A 272 -4.12 -6.39 -1.30
N GLN A 273 -5.33 -5.87 -1.18
CA GLN A 273 -6.35 -5.92 -2.22
C GLN A 273 -6.53 -4.52 -2.80
N LEU A 274 -6.46 -4.41 -4.14
CA LEU A 274 -6.58 -3.12 -4.84
C LEU A 274 -7.95 -2.98 -5.52
N SER A 275 -8.54 -1.80 -5.40
CA SER A 275 -9.84 -1.46 -5.98
C SER A 275 -9.67 -0.95 -7.42
N TRP A 276 -9.57 -1.86 -8.39
CA TRP A 276 -9.45 -1.50 -9.80
C TRP A 276 -10.75 -0.93 -10.40
N PRO A 277 -10.68 -0.05 -11.41
CA PRO A 277 -11.87 0.52 -12.05
C PRO A 277 -12.69 -0.54 -12.80
N SER A 278 -14.00 -0.61 -12.51
CA SER A 278 -14.91 -1.61 -13.07
C SER A 278 -15.48 -1.28 -14.45
N ALA A 279 -15.48 0.00 -14.84
CA ALA A 279 -16.10 0.48 -16.08
C ALA A 279 -15.13 0.54 -17.29
N LEU A 280 -13.85 0.23 -17.09
CA LEU A 280 -12.85 0.28 -18.15
C LEU A 280 -12.72 -1.07 -18.83
N ILE A 281 -13.46 -1.24 -19.93
CA ILE A 281 -13.44 -2.45 -20.76
C ILE A 281 -12.77 -2.10 -22.10
N PRO A 282 -11.51 -2.48 -22.32
CA PRO A 282 -10.87 -2.37 -23.62
C PRO A 282 -11.61 -3.23 -24.65
N SER A 283 -11.81 -2.66 -25.83
CA SER A 283 -12.38 -3.39 -26.96
C SER A 283 -11.62 -3.07 -28.23
N ALA A 284 -11.47 -4.06 -29.09
CA ALA A 284 -10.70 -3.95 -30.30
C ALA A 284 -11.58 -4.29 -31.51
N THR A 285 -11.44 -3.48 -32.56
CA THR A 285 -12.05 -3.72 -33.85
C THR A 285 -10.96 -3.76 -34.91
N VAL A 286 -10.99 -4.76 -35.77
CA VAL A 286 -10.14 -4.87 -36.95
C VAL A 286 -10.99 -4.96 -38.19
N SER A 287 -10.65 -4.15 -39.17
CA SER A 287 -11.16 -4.22 -40.53
C SER A 287 -10.11 -4.89 -41.39
N ALA A 288 -10.48 -5.96 -42.09
CA ALA A 288 -9.57 -6.74 -42.90
C ALA A 288 -10.22 -7.20 -44.20
N VAL A 289 -9.41 -7.39 -45.24
CA VAL A 289 -9.84 -7.89 -46.56
C VAL A 289 -9.15 -9.21 -46.85
N PHE A 290 -9.79 -10.09 -47.60
CA PHE A 290 -9.19 -11.38 -47.94
C PHE A 290 -7.90 -11.17 -48.76
N ALA A 291 -6.81 -11.83 -48.37
CA ALA A 291 -5.47 -11.57 -48.91
C ALA A 291 -5.06 -12.53 -50.03
N TYR A 292 -5.74 -13.66 -50.19
CA TYR A 292 -5.37 -14.68 -51.19
C TYR A 292 -5.83 -14.30 -52.60
N GLN A 293 -5.12 -14.82 -53.60
CA GLN A 293 -5.52 -14.72 -55.01
C GLN A 293 -6.77 -15.59 -55.25
N CYS A 294 -7.69 -15.10 -56.08
CA CYS A 294 -8.86 -15.87 -56.47
C CYS A 294 -8.49 -16.79 -57.62
N ALA A 295 -8.83 -18.07 -57.49
CA ALA A 295 -8.73 -19.01 -58.59
C ALA A 295 -9.81 -18.74 -59.64
N GLU A 296 -9.50 -19.02 -60.90
CA GLU A 296 -10.48 -19.00 -61.98
C GLU A 296 -11.47 -20.16 -61.83
N GLY A 297 -12.77 -19.90 -62.00
CA GLY A 297 -13.82 -20.93 -61.95
C GLY A 297 -15.00 -20.59 -61.04
N GLU A 298 -15.76 -21.62 -60.68
CA GLU A 298 -16.95 -21.49 -59.84
C GLU A 298 -16.56 -21.00 -58.43
N GLY A 299 -16.99 -19.80 -58.07
CA GLY A 299 -16.63 -19.13 -56.81
C GLY A 299 -15.68 -17.93 -56.95
N GLN A 300 -15.12 -17.66 -58.13
CA GLN A 300 -14.26 -16.49 -58.39
C GLN A 300 -14.94 -15.17 -58.00
N ALA A 301 -16.19 -14.95 -58.43
CA ALA A 301 -16.94 -13.74 -58.12
C ALA A 301 -17.18 -13.54 -56.60
N THR A 302 -17.34 -14.64 -55.85
CA THR A 302 -17.48 -14.62 -54.38
C THR A 302 -16.15 -14.32 -53.71
N CYS A 303 -15.05 -14.89 -54.21
CA CYS A 303 -13.70 -14.60 -53.72
C CYS A 303 -13.31 -13.14 -54.00
N GLU A 304 -13.54 -12.65 -55.22
CA GLU A 304 -13.26 -11.26 -55.61
C GLU A 304 -14.06 -10.28 -54.75
N ARG A 305 -15.34 -10.59 -54.51
CA ARG A 305 -16.17 -9.85 -53.56
C ARG A 305 -15.53 -9.79 -52.18
N ASN A 306 -15.11 -10.92 -51.60
CA ASN A 306 -14.44 -10.98 -50.29
C ASN A 306 -13.05 -10.30 -50.25
N ARG A 307 -12.39 -10.12 -51.40
CA ARG A 307 -11.17 -9.30 -51.52
C ARG A 307 -11.45 -7.80 -51.54
N THR A 308 -12.63 -7.40 -51.99
CA THR A 308 -13.06 -5.99 -52.04
C THR A 308 -13.86 -5.56 -50.82
N GLU A 309 -14.65 -6.46 -50.24
CA GLU A 309 -15.49 -6.21 -49.08
C GLU A 309 -14.68 -6.36 -47.79
N THR A 310 -14.84 -5.38 -46.90
CA THR A 310 -14.12 -5.36 -45.63
C THR A 310 -14.88 -6.21 -44.60
N SER A 311 -14.23 -7.25 -44.10
CA SER A 311 -14.68 -8.00 -42.93
C SER A 311 -14.32 -7.24 -41.65
N SER A 312 -15.24 -7.18 -40.70
CA SER A 312 -15.02 -6.53 -39.40
C SER A 312 -15.02 -7.57 -38.28
N TYR A 313 -13.93 -7.61 -37.52
CA TYR A 313 -13.78 -8.46 -36.34
C TYR A 313 -13.78 -7.59 -35.08
N PHE A 314 -14.48 -8.05 -34.04
CA PHE A 314 -14.62 -7.33 -32.78
C PHE A 314 -14.45 -8.29 -31.60
N ASP A 315 -13.76 -7.82 -30.56
CA ASP A 315 -13.71 -8.48 -29.26
C ASP A 315 -13.48 -7.44 -28.15
N GLN A 316 -13.77 -7.83 -26.91
CA GLN A 316 -13.61 -7.00 -25.73
C GLN A 316 -13.07 -7.83 -24.56
N ASP A 317 -12.37 -7.18 -23.64
CA ASP A 317 -11.86 -7.82 -22.43
C ASP A 317 -12.62 -7.33 -21.20
N THR A 318 -13.67 -8.08 -20.86
CA THR A 318 -14.47 -7.88 -19.65
C THR A 318 -13.83 -8.48 -18.40
N ASP A 319 -12.74 -9.23 -18.55
CA ASP A 319 -12.30 -10.17 -17.53
C ASP A 319 -11.11 -9.64 -16.73
N PHE A 320 -10.20 -8.89 -17.35
CA PHE A 320 -8.95 -8.45 -16.73
C PHE A 320 -9.16 -7.71 -15.40
N PHE A 321 -9.82 -6.55 -15.41
CA PHE A 321 -10.06 -5.77 -14.18
C PHE A 321 -11.05 -6.45 -13.23
N ASN A 322 -11.97 -7.29 -13.73
CA ASN A 322 -12.88 -8.04 -12.87
C ASN A 322 -12.11 -9.05 -12.02
N ARG A 323 -11.14 -9.75 -12.62
CA ARG A 323 -10.28 -10.72 -11.91
C ARG A 323 -9.27 -10.03 -11.01
N ALA A 324 -8.59 -8.99 -11.51
CA ALA A 324 -7.60 -8.25 -10.74
C ALA A 324 -8.15 -7.68 -9.41
N ARG A 325 -9.45 -7.37 -9.34
CA ARG A 325 -10.15 -6.96 -8.09
C ARG A 325 -10.29 -8.08 -7.07
N GLY A 326 -10.44 -9.32 -7.52
CA GLY A 326 -10.59 -10.49 -6.66
C GLY A 326 -9.28 -11.02 -6.10
N HIS A 327 -8.13 -10.44 -6.48
CA HIS A 327 -6.83 -10.94 -6.06
C HIS A 327 -6.37 -10.27 -4.76
N ASP A 328 -6.08 -11.09 -3.76
CA ASP A 328 -5.24 -10.73 -2.63
C ASP A 328 -3.77 -10.84 -3.05
N ILE A 329 -3.06 -9.72 -3.11
CA ILE A 329 -1.68 -9.67 -3.58
C ILE A 329 -0.77 -9.83 -2.37
N PRO A 330 -0.03 -10.95 -2.23
CA PRO A 330 0.86 -11.15 -1.10
C PRO A 330 2.00 -10.14 -1.13
N LEU A 331 2.32 -9.51 0.00
CA LEU A 331 3.43 -8.56 0.15
C LEU A 331 4.77 -9.29 0.32
N GLN A 332 5.04 -10.24 -0.57
CA GLN A 332 6.28 -11.01 -0.64
C GLN A 332 6.82 -10.95 -2.07
N ASP A 333 8.13 -11.12 -2.23
CA ASP A 333 8.75 -11.09 -3.56
C ASP A 333 8.22 -12.24 -4.43
N LEU A 334 7.83 -11.92 -5.67
CA LEU A 334 7.44 -12.85 -6.74
C LEU A 334 6.35 -13.88 -6.36
N PRO A 335 5.10 -13.44 -6.12
CA PRO A 335 3.98 -14.37 -6.05
C PRO A 335 3.84 -15.16 -7.37
N PRO A 336 3.38 -16.43 -7.34
CA PRO A 336 3.24 -17.24 -8.54
C PRO A 336 2.23 -16.59 -9.51
N PRO A 337 2.48 -16.61 -10.83
CA PRO A 337 1.55 -16.06 -11.80
C PRO A 337 0.28 -16.89 -11.85
N PHE A 338 -0.87 -16.21 -12.00
CA PHE A 338 -2.13 -16.86 -12.31
C PHE A 338 -2.23 -17.09 -13.82
N SER A 339 -2.60 -18.31 -14.22
CA SER A 339 -2.86 -18.66 -15.62
C SER A 339 -4.09 -19.55 -15.72
N GLU A 340 -5.02 -19.17 -16.60
CA GLU A 340 -6.19 -19.97 -16.95
C GLU A 340 -6.21 -20.16 -18.47
N SER A 341 -6.37 -21.40 -18.92
CA SER A 341 -6.49 -21.72 -20.33
C SER A 341 -7.65 -22.68 -20.56
N SER A 342 -8.49 -22.39 -21.54
CA SER A 342 -9.56 -23.27 -21.99
C SER A 342 -9.55 -23.39 -23.52
N ARG A 343 -9.94 -24.57 -24.00
CA ARG A 343 -10.01 -24.87 -25.43
C ARG A 343 -11.24 -25.72 -25.71
N THR A 344 -11.99 -25.33 -26.72
CA THR A 344 -13.08 -26.11 -27.31
C THR A 344 -12.73 -26.37 -28.79
N GLU A 345 -13.61 -27.06 -29.50
CA GLU A 345 -13.46 -27.29 -30.93
C GLU A 345 -13.44 -26.00 -31.75
N ILE A 346 -14.12 -24.95 -31.26
CA ILE A 346 -14.35 -23.71 -32.01
C ILE A 346 -13.63 -22.49 -31.44
N HIS A 347 -13.07 -22.56 -30.23
CA HIS A 347 -12.31 -21.45 -29.65
C HIS A 347 -11.21 -21.90 -28.67
N SER A 348 -10.25 -21.01 -28.45
CA SER A 348 -9.26 -21.11 -27.37
C SER A 348 -9.18 -19.79 -26.63
N LYS A 349 -9.08 -19.85 -25.30
CA LYS A 349 -8.98 -18.70 -24.40
C LYS A 349 -7.80 -18.89 -23.47
N THR A 350 -7.00 -17.84 -23.29
CA THR A 350 -5.88 -17.80 -22.35
C THR A 350 -5.92 -16.50 -21.57
N ILE A 351 -5.84 -16.59 -20.24
CA ILE A 351 -5.76 -15.44 -19.33
C ILE A 351 -4.54 -15.62 -18.43
N ILE A 352 -3.74 -14.57 -18.30
CA ILE A 352 -2.55 -14.53 -17.45
C ILE A 352 -2.57 -13.25 -16.63
N HIS A 353 -2.30 -13.36 -15.32
CA HIS A 353 -1.95 -12.25 -14.43
C HIS A 353 -0.62 -12.58 -13.72
N ASP A 354 0.43 -11.82 -14.02
CA ASP A 354 1.75 -11.95 -13.40
C ASP A 354 2.00 -10.74 -12.48
N TYR A 355 2.00 -10.99 -11.17
CA TYR A 355 2.29 -9.97 -10.17
C TYR A 355 3.75 -10.01 -9.76
N ARG A 356 4.37 -8.84 -9.68
CA ARG A 356 5.70 -8.67 -9.10
C ARG A 356 5.65 -7.59 -8.05
N VAL A 357 5.92 -7.97 -6.81
CA VAL A 357 5.96 -7.05 -5.67
C VAL A 357 7.41 -6.77 -5.35
N ARG A 358 7.72 -5.50 -5.11
CA ARG A 358 9.04 -5.05 -4.67
C ARG A 358 8.86 -3.99 -3.58
N ARG A 359 9.48 -4.19 -2.43
CA ARG A 359 9.58 -3.14 -1.41
C ARG A 359 10.57 -2.07 -1.87
N VAL A 360 10.19 -0.80 -1.72
CA VAL A 360 10.97 0.37 -2.14
C VAL A 360 11.48 1.14 -0.92
N GLU A 361 10.66 1.22 0.14
CA GLU A 361 10.96 1.86 1.43
C GLU A 361 10.41 1.02 2.59
#